data_AF-A0A2V4IFC7-F1
#
_entry.id   AF-A0A2V4IFC7-F1
#
_cell.length_a   1.000
_cell.length_b   1.000
_cell.length_c   1.000
_cell.angle_alpha   90.00
_cell.angle_beta   90.00
_cell.angle_gamma   90.00
#
_symmetry.space_group_name_H-M   'P 1'
#
loop_
_entity.id
_entity.type
_entity.pdbx_description
1 polymer ?
#
loop_
_entity_poly.entity_id
_entity_poly.type
_entity_poly.pdbx_seq_one_letter_code
_entity_poly.pdbx_strand_id
1 'polypeptide(L)' 'MPWRELKPMDLKMLFIADYLQGPPSFSALCQAYEISRKTGYKWVERYEKEGPSGL' A
#
# COMPACT_ATOMS: atom_id res chain seq x y z
N MET A 1 3.21 10.05 12.19
CA MET A 1 2.58 8.76 11.86
C MET A 1 3.61 7.65 12.06
N PRO A 2 3.28 6.56 12.77
CA PRO A 2 4.25 5.63 13.37
C PRO A 2 4.77 4.57 12.37
N TRP A 3 4.99 4.94 11.11
CA TRP A 3 5.53 4.01 10.10
C TRP A 3 7.05 3.99 10.08
N ARG A 4 7.73 4.91 10.80
CA ARG A 4 9.18 5.13 10.73
C ARG A 4 10.04 3.95 11.20
N GLU A 5 9.44 2.97 11.87
CA GLU A 5 10.16 1.78 12.38
C GLU A 5 9.74 0.47 11.69
N LEU A 6 8.82 0.54 10.72
CA LEU A 6 8.39 -0.65 9.99
C LEU A 6 9.39 -1.01 8.90
N LYS A 7 9.66 -2.31 8.71
CA LYS A 7 10.45 -2.75 7.57
C LYS A 7 9.69 -2.42 6.28
N PRO A 8 10.36 -2.15 5.16
CA PRO A 8 9.70 -1.81 3.90
C PRO A 8 8.64 -2.82 3.44
N MET A 9 8.80 -4.10 3.79
CA MET A 9 7.81 -5.16 3.51
C MET A 9 6.52 -4.97 4.31
N ASP A 10 6.65 -4.59 5.58
CA ASP A 10 5.52 -4.37 6.49
C ASP A 10 4.69 -3.16 6.02
N LEU A 11 5.33 -2.13 5.50
CA LEU A 11 4.67 -0.94 4.95
C LEU A 11 3.83 -1.27 3.70
N LYS A 12 4.30 -2.16 2.83
CA LYS A 12 3.54 -2.62 1.65
C LYS A 12 2.32 -3.43 2.05
N MET A 13 2.48 -4.35 3.01
CA MET A 13 1.37 -5.19 3.47
C MET A 13 0.29 -4.35 4.15
N LEU A 14 0.67 -3.36 4.97
CA LEU A 14 -0.28 -2.42 5.57
C LEU A 14 -0.99 -1.58 4.53
N PHE A 15 -0.27 -1.05 3.54
CA PHE A 15 -0.87 -0.29 2.44
C PHE A 15 -1.95 -1.10 1.72
N ILE A 16 -1.69 -2.38 1.44
CA ILE A 16 -2.66 -3.25 0.77
C ILE A 16 -3.81 -3.63 1.70
N ALA A 17 -3.56 -3.89 2.98
CA ALA A 17 -4.62 -4.14 3.95
C ALA A 17 -5.58 -2.94 4.06
N ASP A 18 -5.07 -1.72 4.08
CA ASP A 18 -5.87 -0.50 4.11
C ASP A 18 -6.58 -0.25 2.77
N TYR A 19 -5.95 -0.58 1.65
CA TYR A 19 -6.60 -0.55 0.33
C TYR A 19 -7.82 -1.48 0.28
N LEU A 20 -7.68 -2.71 0.79
CA LEU A 20 -8.77 -3.71 0.82
C LEU A 20 -9.91 -3.33 1.76
N GLN A 21 -9.65 -2.53 2.79
CA GLN A 21 -10.69 -1.99 3.68
C GLN A 21 -11.55 -0.90 3.01
N GLY A 22 -11.14 -0.40 1.84
CA GLY A 22 -11.89 0.62 1.09
C GLY A 22 -11.62 2.03 1.63
N PRO A 23 -10.44 2.62 1.37
CA PRO A 23 -10.12 3.96 1.82
C PRO A 23 -11.01 5.01 1.13
N PRO A 24 -11.22 6.19 1.73
CA PRO A 24 -12.08 7.23 1.16
C PRO A 24 -11.62 7.70 -0.22
N SER A 25 -10.31 7.64 -0.49
CA SER A 25 -9.77 7.73 -1.85
C SER A 25 -8.39 7.09 -1.93
N PHE A 26 -8.05 6.61 -3.12
CA PHE A 26 -6.71 6.08 -3.41
C PHE A 26 -5.60 7.13 -3.20
N SER A 27 -5.88 8.38 -3.58
CA SER A 27 -4.93 9.49 -3.42
C SER A 27 -4.64 9.78 -1.95
N ALA A 28 -5.66 9.77 -1.09
CA ALA A 28 -5.50 9.96 0.35
C ALA A 28 -4.70 8.80 0.98
N LEU A 29 -4.95 7.56 0.54
CA LEU A 29 -4.19 6.40 0.98
C LEU A 29 -2.70 6.54 0.62
N CYS A 30 -2.37 6.85 -0.64
CA CYS A 30 -0.98 7.07 -1.04
C CYS A 30 -0.29 8.18 -0.23
N GLN A 31 -1.02 9.25 0.09
CA GLN A 31 -0.49 10.37 0.87
C GLN A 31 -0.23 9.98 2.33
N ALA A 32 -1.10 9.17 2.94
CA ALA A 32 -0.92 8.67 4.30
C ALA A 32 0.31 7.77 4.46
N TYR A 33 0.65 7.04 3.39
CA TYR A 33 1.81 6.15 3.31
C TYR A 33 3.05 6.83 2.70
N GLU A 34 2.98 8.13 2.40
CA GLU A 34 4.08 8.92 1.81
C GLU A 34 4.65 8.32 0.51
N ILE A 35 3.80 7.64 -0.28
CA ILE A 35 4.18 7.05 -1.57
C ILE A 35 3.54 7.80 -2.74
N SER A 36 4.16 7.69 -3.92
CA SER A 36 3.53 8.16 -5.15
C SER A 36 2.33 7.29 -5.53
N ARG A 37 1.31 7.89 -6.17
CA ARG A 37 0.18 7.15 -6.75
C ARG A 37 0.62 6.04 -7.72
N LYS A 38 1.68 6.31 -8.50
CA LYS A 38 2.28 5.31 -9.42
C LYS A 38 2.81 4.09 -8.67
N THR A 39 3.46 4.30 -7.54
CA THR A 39 3.94 3.22 -6.67
C THR A 39 2.77 2.43 -6.09
N GLY A 40 1.75 3.13 -5.58
CA GLY A 40 0.54 2.50 -5.06
C GLY A 40 -0.12 1.60 -6.10
N TYR A 41 -0.35 2.10 -7.33
CA TYR A 41 -1.00 1.31 -8.38
C TYR A 41 -0.21 0.05 -8.72
N LYS A 42 1.12 0.14 -8.77
CA LYS A 42 1.99 -1.01 -9.02
C LYS A 42 1.88 -2.06 -7.92
N TRP A 43 1.75 -1.65 -6.65
CA TRP A 43 1.58 -2.59 -5.54
C TRP A 43 0.23 -3.28 -5.59
N VAL A 44 -0.85 -2.54 -5.84
CA VAL A 44 -2.19 -3.12 -6.01
C VAL A 44 -2.22 -4.09 -7.18
N GLU A 45 -1.71 -3.69 -8.35
CA GLU A 45 -1.69 -4.56 -9.54
C GLU A 45 -0.95 -5.87 -9.29
N ARG A 46 0.18 -5.83 -8.58
CA ARG A 46 0.94 -7.04 -8.24
C ARG A 46 0.20 -7.90 -7.22
N TYR A 47 -0.42 -7.28 -6.22
CA TYR A 47 -1.22 -8.01 -5.25
C TYR A 47 -2.43 -8.69 -5.90
N GLU A 48 -3.12 -8.02 -6.82
CA GLU A 48 -4.25 -8.61 -7.55
C GLU A 48 -3.83 -9.79 -8.45
N LYS A 49 -2.61 -9.76 -8.99
CA LYS A 49 -2.07 -10.81 -9.87
C LYS A 49 -1.46 -12.00 -9.12
N GLU A 50 -0.71 -11.73 -8.06
CA GLU A 50 0.19 -12.70 -7.42
C GLU A 50 -0.10 -12.88 -5.92
N GLY A 51 -1.09 -12.16 -5.37
CA GLY A 51 -1.39 -12.15 -3.95
C GLY A 51 -0.25 -11.52 -3.12
N PRO A 52 -0.10 -11.92 -1.84
CA PRO A 52 0.97 -11.44 -0.98
C PRO A 52 2.39 -11.66 -1.54
N SER A 53 2.59 -12.67 -2.39
CA SER A 53 3.87 -12.99 -3.02
C SER A 53 4.36 -11.92 -4.00
N GLY A 54 3.48 -11.05 -4.50
CA GLY A 54 3.82 -9.99 -5.46
C GLY A 54 4.34 -8.68 -4.84
N LEU A 55 4.33 -8.56 -3.50
CA LEU A 55 4.69 -7.34 -2.75
C LEU A 55 6.13 -7.33 -2.28
#